data_AF-J7TMG9-F1
#
_entry.id   AF-J7TMG9-F1
#
_cell.length_a   1.000
_cell.length_b   1.000
_cell.length_c   1.000
_cell.angle_alpha   90.00
_cell.angle_beta   90.00
_cell.angle_gamma   90.00
#
_symmetry.space_group_name_H-M   'P 1'
#
loop_
_entity.id
_entity.type
_entity.pdbx_description
1 polymer ?
#
loop_
_entity_poly.entity_id
_entity_poly.type
_entity_poly.pdbx_seq_one_letter_code
_entity_poly.pdbx_strand_id
1 'polypeptide(L)'
;MTDGFKGLEQMISQAYTLAKQQRCLIHISRNLASKVKRADRAVILEQFKTIYRAENLEMAVQALENFIAEWKPKYRKVWEIRIIF
;
A
#
# COMPACT_ATOMS: atom_id res chain seq x y z
N MET A 1 -12.76 6.73 0.63
CA MET A 1 -11.29 6.61 0.42
C MET A 1 -10.59 7.49 1.45
N THR A 2 -9.59 6.98 2.19
CA THR A 2 -8.92 7.69 3.31
C THR A 2 -7.40 7.79 3.10
N ASP A 3 -6.71 8.64 3.85
CA ASP A 3 -5.25 8.78 3.86
C ASP A 3 -4.53 7.88 4.87
N GLY A 4 -5.28 7.14 5.70
CA GLY A 4 -4.76 6.30 6.77
C GLY A 4 -4.59 7.02 8.11
N PHE A 5 -5.25 8.16 8.31
CA PHE A 5 -5.31 8.83 9.61
C PHE A 5 -5.79 7.91 10.73
N LYS A 6 -5.04 7.85 11.82
CA LYS A 6 -5.31 6.94 12.94
C LYS A 6 -6.67 7.29 13.58
N GLY A 7 -7.53 6.30 13.74
CA GLY A 7 -8.87 6.46 14.33
C GLY A 7 -9.97 6.81 13.33
N LEU A 8 -9.63 7.35 12.14
CA LEU A 8 -10.64 7.67 11.12
C LEU A 8 -11.34 6.42 10.59
N GLU A 9 -10.58 5.33 10.34
CA GLU A 9 -11.14 4.03 9.94
C GLU A 9 -12.17 3.53 10.97
N GLN A 10 -11.86 3.66 12.26
CA GLN A 10 -12.75 3.23 13.33
C GLN A 10 -14.04 4.06 13.38
N MET A 11 -13.92 5.40 13.28
CA MET A 11 -15.08 6.29 13.28
C MET A 11 -16.00 6.06 12.08
N ILE A 12 -15.43 5.87 10.88
CA ILE A 12 -16.22 5.56 9.68
C ILE A 12 -16.92 4.21 9.83
N SER A 13 -16.25 3.19 10.39
CA SER A 13 -16.88 1.86 10.60
C SER A 13 -18.04 1.92 11.60
N GLN A 14 -17.96 2.81 12.59
CA GLN A 14 -19.02 3.02 13.58
C GLN A 14 -20.20 3.81 13.00
N ALA A 15 -19.92 4.88 12.25
CA ALA A 15 -20.97 5.75 11.69
C ALA A 15 -21.62 5.18 10.41
N TYR A 16 -20.85 4.43 9.62
CA TYR A 16 -21.24 3.92 8.31
C TYR A 16 -20.86 2.44 8.19
N THR A 17 -21.61 1.59 8.88
CA THR A 17 -21.32 0.14 9.02
C THR A 17 -21.27 -0.63 7.69
N LEU A 18 -21.98 -0.17 6.67
CA LEU A 18 -22.00 -0.78 5.33
C LEU A 18 -20.94 -0.19 4.37
N ALA A 19 -20.23 0.87 4.77
CA ALA A 19 -19.27 1.53 3.90
C ALA A 19 -17.98 0.71 3.80
N LYS A 20 -17.65 0.28 2.58
CA LYS A 20 -16.34 -0.30 2.28
C LYS A 20 -15.27 0.78 2.40
N GLN A 21 -14.23 0.49 3.17
CA GLN A 21 -13.11 1.41 3.37
C GLN A 21 -11.93 1.01 2.50
N GLN A 22 -11.28 2.02 1.91
CA GLN A 22 -10.10 1.85 1.08
C GLN A 22 -9.16 3.01 1.35
N ARG A 23 -7.86 2.72 1.48
CA ARG A 23 -6.84 3.76 1.50
C ARG A 23 -6.52 4.25 0.10
N CYS A 24 -6.29 5.55 0.00
CA CYS A 24 -5.95 6.21 -1.24
C CYS A 24 -4.58 5.73 -1.75
N LEU A 25 -4.57 5.16 -2.96
CA LEU A 25 -3.35 4.67 -3.61
C LEU A 25 -2.30 5.78 -3.78
N ILE A 26 -2.73 7.03 -3.98
CA ILE A 26 -1.83 8.19 -4.05
C ILE A 26 -1.14 8.45 -2.71
N HIS A 27 -1.87 8.34 -1.59
CA HIS A 27 -1.27 8.48 -0.26
C HIS A 27 -0.31 7.33 0.05
N ILE A 28 -0.63 6.10 -0.34
CA ILE A 28 0.28 4.95 -0.20
C ILE A 28 1.55 5.15 -1.04
N SER A 29 1.42 5.57 -2.30
CA SER A 29 2.54 5.86 -3.21
C SER A 29 3.47 6.95 -2.66
N ARG A 30 2.91 8.06 -2.16
CA ARG A 30 3.69 9.14 -1.53
C ARG A 30 4.42 8.64 -0.27
N ASN A 31 3.74 7.83 0.56
CA ASN A 31 4.35 7.25 1.75
C ASN A 31 5.53 6.34 1.36
N LEU A 32 5.34 5.43 0.39
CA LEU A 32 6.41 4.58 -0.14
C LEU A 32 7.62 5.37 -0.59
N ALA A 33 7.43 6.37 -1.45
CA ALA A 33 8.51 7.21 -1.96
C ALA A 33 9.27 7.96 -0.85
N SER A 34 8.61 8.27 0.27
CA SER A 34 9.22 8.94 1.43
C SER A 34 10.12 8.03 2.26
N LYS A 35 9.94 6.71 2.19
CA LYS A 35 10.67 5.72 3.02
C LYS A 35 11.85 5.06 2.30
N VAL A 36 12.09 5.39 1.04
CA VAL A 36 13.06 4.72 0.16
C VAL A 36 14.03 5.73 -0.47
N LYS A 37 15.22 5.26 -0.87
CA LYS A 37 16.22 6.10 -1.55
C LYS A 37 15.67 6.59 -2.89
N ARG A 38 16.09 7.79 -3.30
CA ARG A 38 15.67 8.40 -4.58
C ARG A 38 15.94 7.49 -5.79
N ALA A 39 17.06 6.76 -5.78
CA ALA A 39 17.45 5.84 -6.84
C ALA A 39 16.44 4.69 -7.05
N ASP A 40 15.80 4.22 -5.98
CA ASP A 40 14.91 3.06 -6.03
C ASP A 40 13.43 3.46 -6.22
N ARG A 41 13.10 4.76 -6.12
CA ARG A 41 11.71 5.25 -6.16
C ARG A 41 10.98 4.83 -7.42
N ALA A 42 11.61 4.97 -8.58
CA ALA A 42 10.96 4.66 -9.86
C ALA A 42 10.55 3.18 -9.91
N VAL A 43 11.47 2.28 -9.57
CA VAL A 43 11.24 0.83 -9.58
C VAL A 43 10.17 0.43 -8.56
N ILE A 44 10.29 0.90 -7.32
CA ILE A 44 9.35 0.60 -6.24
C ILE A 44 7.94 1.09 -6.59
N LEU A 45 7.82 2.29 -7.16
CA LEU A 45 6.52 2.83 -7.53
C LEU A 45 5.90 2.08 -8.70
N GLU A 46 6.67 1.67 -9.72
CA GLU A 46 6.15 0.83 -10.81
C GLU A 46 5.70 -0.53 -10.32
N GLN A 47 6.46 -1.22 -9.47
CA GLN A 47 6.03 -2.47 -8.85
C GLN A 47 4.81 -2.28 -7.96
N PHE A 48 4.69 -1.16 -7.24
CA PHE A 48 3.46 -0.87 -6.51
C PHE A 48 2.26 -0.73 -7.47
N LYS A 49 2.45 -0.22 -8.71
CA LYS A 49 1.38 -0.20 -9.72
C LYS A 49 0.92 -1.58 -10.14
N THR A 50 1.84 -2.54 -10.28
CA THR A 50 1.46 -3.90 -10.70
C THR A 50 0.57 -4.58 -9.66
N ILE A 51 0.79 -4.28 -8.38
CA ILE A 51 -0.04 -4.79 -7.27
C ILE A 51 -1.49 -4.33 -7.42
N TYR A 52 -1.76 -3.02 -7.52
CA TYR A 52 -3.14 -2.52 -7.57
C TYR A 52 -3.79 -2.57 -8.96
N ARG A 53 -3.03 -2.91 -10.01
CA ARG A 53 -3.54 -3.16 -11.37
C ARG A 53 -3.67 -4.64 -11.71
N ALA A 54 -3.38 -5.54 -10.78
CA ALA A 54 -3.51 -6.97 -11.03
C ALA A 54 -4.96 -7.32 -11.40
N GLU A 55 -5.13 -8.28 -12.31
CA GLU A 55 -6.43 -8.67 -12.87
C GLU A 55 -7.34 -9.36 -11.85
N ASN A 56 -6.74 -9.97 -10.82
CA ASN A 56 -7.44 -10.68 -9.76
C ASN A 56 -6.63 -10.67 -8.46
N LEU A 57 -7.28 -11.13 -7.38
CA LEU A 57 -6.70 -11.14 -6.04
C LEU A 57 -5.43 -12.02 -5.96
N GLU A 58 -5.42 -13.17 -6.62
CA GLU A 58 -4.28 -14.10 -6.59
C GLU A 58 -3.02 -13.45 -7.19
N MET A 59 -3.16 -12.81 -8.34
CA MET A 59 -2.07 -12.04 -8.96
C MET A 59 -1.64 -10.85 -8.11
N ALA A 60 -2.58 -10.16 -7.45
CA ALA A 60 -2.27 -9.03 -6.58
C ALA A 60 -1.48 -9.49 -5.34
N VAL A 61 -1.85 -10.63 -4.75
CA VAL A 61 -1.14 -11.26 -3.62
C VAL A 61 0.26 -11.68 -4.05
N GLN A 62 0.38 -12.37 -5.20
CA GLN A 62 1.69 -12.80 -5.70
C GLN A 62 2.63 -11.61 -5.99
N ALA A 63 2.11 -10.54 -6.59
CA ALA A 63 2.86 -9.31 -6.83
C ALA A 63 3.29 -8.65 -5.51
N LEU A 64 2.42 -8.66 -4.49
CA LEU A 64 2.72 -8.14 -3.16
C LEU A 64 3.81 -8.96 -2.46
N GLU A 65 3.76 -10.29 -2.53
CA GLU A 65 4.78 -11.17 -1.96
C GLU A 65 6.15 -10.93 -2.59
N ASN A 66 6.21 -10.83 -3.92
CA ASN A 66 7.44 -10.52 -4.65
C ASN A 66 7.99 -9.15 -4.24
N PHE A 67 7.12 -8.14 -4.14
CA PHE A 67 7.47 -6.80 -3.68
C PHE A 67 8.06 -6.83 -2.25
N ILE A 68 7.45 -7.58 -1.34
CA ILE A 68 7.93 -7.72 0.05
C ILE A 68 9.29 -8.42 0.07
N ALA A 69 9.44 -9.53 -0.66
CA ALA A 69 10.68 -10.30 -0.70
C ALA A 69 11.87 -9.45 -1.18
N GLU A 70 11.64 -8.60 -2.18
CA GLU A 70 12.68 -7.73 -2.75
C GLU A 70 13.05 -6.56 -1.82
N TRP A 71 12.06 -5.86 -1.25
CA TRP A 71 12.31 -4.59 -0.59
C TRP A 71 12.38 -4.65 0.93
N LYS A 72 11.77 -5.66 1.58
CA LYS A 72 11.83 -5.80 3.04
C LYS A 72 13.27 -5.90 3.58
N PRO A 73 14.22 -6.62 2.93
CA PRO A 73 15.61 -6.65 3.39
C PRO A 73 16.31 -5.29 3.29
N LYS A 74 15.96 -4.46 2.32
CA LYS A 74 16.59 -3.15 2.04
C LYS A 74 15.96 -2.01 2.84
N TYR A 75 14.64 -2.06 3.05
CA TYR A 75 13.85 -0.99 3.64
C TYR A 75 12.87 -1.52 4.68
N ARG A 76 13.33 -1.64 5.93
CA ARG A 76 12.49 -2.12 7.05
C ARG A 76 11.18 -1.32 7.19
N LYS A 77 11.22 -0.01 6.91
CA LYS A 77 10.05 0.90 7.00
C LYS A 77 9.04 0.74 5.86
N VAL A 78 9.39 0.09 4.76
CA VAL A 78 8.43 -0.18 3.66
C VAL A 78 7.37 -1.18 4.11
N TRP A 79 7.72 -2.12 5.00
CA TRP A 79 6.79 -3.09 5.59
C TRP A 79 5.76 -2.44 6.55
N GLU A 80 6.07 -1.29 7.13
CA GLU A 80 5.14 -0.56 8.02
C GLU A 80 4.00 0.09 7.22
N ILE A 81 4.17 0.25 5.91
CA ILE A 81 3.12 0.71 5.02
C ILE A 81 2.22 -0.49 4.76
N ARG A 82 1.05 -0.50 5.42
CA ARG A 82 0.02 -1.50 5.16
C ARG A 82 -0.45 -1.35 3.70
N ILE A 83 0.18 -2.08 2.79
CA ILE A 83 -0.29 -2.35 1.43
C ILE A 83 -1.16 -3.59 1.54
N ILE A 84 -2.38 -3.42 2.01
CA ILE A 84 -3.34 -4.50 2.15
C ILE A 84 -4.63 -4.02 1.51
N PHE A 85 -5.21 -4.87 0.65
CA PHE A 85 -6.52 -4.72 0.03
C PHE A 85 -7.64 -4.98 1.04
#